data_AF-A0A0X3PZ64-F1
#
_entry.id   AF-A0A0X3PZ64-F1
#
_cell.length_a   1.000
_cell.length_b   1.000
_cell.length_c   1.000
_cell.angle_alpha   90.00
_cell.angle_beta   90.00
_cell.angle_gamma   90.00
#
_symmetry.space_group_name_H-M   'P 1'
#
loop_
_entity.id
_entity.type
_entity.pdbx_description
1 polymer ?
#
loop_
_entity_poly.entity_id
_entity_poly.type
_entity_poly.pdbx_seq_one_letter_code
_entity_poly.pdbx_strand_id
1 'polypeptide(L)'
;MWPLTLLAFCKWYVFRAIGFLFHTYFIERTIKLWRVTEVAPREMTNMNFPTESGSRRKVVIRSNSDLKVPLWTVQSENKVVRVYNKKVFARGHGFSLTGLSTFSDQETFLSSDPLRINLWHYDIDSEAFTVVDLMPERIEDITHLITSLTTSPKTPALFAYGTNRGSIRVCDLRAAARCDQPAISVDNLPSTEQNMILILLNSIADVKFLNNSDRHLVSRDFMSVKVWDLAMPSIPVEVYAVQSHLRPYLNSICETELLFDDFKLSLSSDDR
;
A
#
# COMPACT_ATOMS: atom_id res chain seq x y z
N MET A 1 -18.23 2.01 -21.14
CA MET A 1 -18.63 2.64 -19.86
C MET A 1 -18.09 1.72 -18.79
N TRP A 2 -16.92 2.06 -18.25
CA TRP A 2 -16.12 1.19 -17.38
C TRP A 2 -16.88 0.90 -16.07
N PRO A 3 -17.05 -0.36 -15.64
CA PRO A 3 -17.47 -0.62 -14.29
C PRO A 3 -16.28 -0.29 -13.38
N LEU A 4 -16.39 0.82 -12.65
CA LEU A 4 -15.54 1.15 -11.50
C LEU A 4 -15.82 0.13 -10.39
N THR A 5 -15.16 -1.02 -10.44
CA THR A 5 -14.99 -1.86 -9.26
C THR A 5 -14.10 -1.10 -8.29
N LEU A 6 -14.73 -0.48 -7.28
CA LEU A 6 -14.08 0.11 -6.10
C LEU A 6 -13.37 -1.01 -5.32
N LEU A 7 -12.16 -1.36 -5.74
CA LEU A 7 -11.25 -2.21 -4.98
C LEU A 7 -10.59 -1.37 -3.88
N ALA A 8 -11.21 -1.39 -2.69
CA ALA A 8 -10.61 -0.84 -1.48
C ALA A 8 -9.64 -1.86 -0.88
N PHE A 9 -8.33 -1.69 -1.09
CA PHE A 9 -7.31 -2.50 -0.43
C PHE A 9 -6.91 -1.91 0.93
N CYS A 10 -7.04 -2.70 2.00
CA CYS A 10 -6.53 -2.37 3.33
C CYS A 10 -5.26 -3.18 3.62
N LYS A 11 -4.13 -2.52 3.89
CA LYS A 11 -2.92 -3.16 4.42
C LYS A 11 -2.63 -2.67 5.83
N TRP A 12 -2.39 -3.62 6.73
CA TRP A 12 -2.09 -3.37 8.14
C TRP A 12 -0.59 -3.29 8.35
N TYR A 13 -0.12 -2.20 8.97
CA TYR A 13 1.27 -2.04 9.36
C TYR A 13 1.35 -1.56 10.81
N VAL A 14 2.15 -2.22 11.64
CA VAL A 14 2.42 -1.78 13.01
C VAL A 14 3.62 -0.84 12.98
N PHE A 15 3.42 0.41 13.37
CA PHE A 15 4.46 1.43 13.42
C PHE A 15 4.74 1.81 14.88
N ARG A 16 6.01 1.90 15.32
CA ARG A 16 6.43 2.41 16.64
C ARG A 16 5.51 2.08 17.84
N ALA A 17 5.41 0.80 18.25
CA ALA A 17 4.84 0.28 19.52
C ALA A 17 3.45 0.81 19.99
N ILE A 18 2.78 1.61 19.17
CA ILE A 18 1.44 2.15 19.32
C ILE A 18 0.78 1.70 18.04
N GLY A 19 -0.24 0.85 18.08
CA GLY A 19 -0.90 0.36 16.88
C GLY A 19 -1.39 1.51 15.99
N PHE A 20 -0.57 1.98 15.06
CA PHE A 20 -1.04 2.82 13.97
C PHE A 20 -1.77 1.89 13.02
N LEU A 21 -2.91 2.35 12.55
CA LEU A 21 -3.74 1.58 11.64
C LEU A 21 -3.68 2.34 10.33
N PHE A 22 -2.96 1.80 9.37
CA PHE A 22 -2.96 2.36 8.03
C PHE A 22 -4.28 2.00 7.37
N HIS A 23 -5.26 2.90 7.47
CA HIS A 23 -6.52 2.75 6.75
C HIS A 23 -6.46 3.57 5.46
N THR A 24 -5.91 2.99 4.39
CA THR A 24 -5.94 3.63 3.08
C THR A 24 -7.30 3.41 2.43
N TYR A 25 -8.20 4.38 2.60
CA TYR A 25 -9.29 4.54 1.64
C TYR A 25 -8.66 4.97 0.30
N PHE A 26 -8.47 4.01 -0.61
CA PHE A 26 -8.13 4.28 -2.02
C PHE A 26 -9.34 4.87 -2.73
N ILE A 27 -9.75 6.08 -2.36
CA ILE A 27 -10.64 6.87 -3.21
C ILE A 27 -9.73 7.63 -4.16
N GLU A 28 -9.49 6.94 -5.27
CA GLU A 28 -8.90 7.36 -6.52
C GLU A 28 -7.44 7.85 -6.49
N ARG A 29 -6.92 8.68 -5.56
CA ARG A 29 -5.53 9.22 -5.67
C ARG A 29 -4.86 9.63 -4.36
N THR A 30 -5.46 9.29 -3.22
CA THR A 30 -5.06 9.83 -1.90
C THR A 30 -4.74 8.73 -0.91
N ILE A 31 -3.68 8.93 -0.12
CA ILE A 31 -3.24 8.01 0.94
C ILE A 31 -3.54 8.66 2.28
N LYS A 32 -4.06 7.88 3.24
CA LYS A 32 -4.47 8.38 4.55
C LYS A 32 -3.82 7.57 5.65
N LEU A 33 -3.16 8.24 6.59
CA LEU A 33 -2.64 7.64 7.82
C LEU A 33 -3.69 7.81 8.92
N TRP A 34 -4.12 6.70 9.51
CA TRP A 34 -5.04 6.71 10.64
C TRP A 34 -4.34 6.24 11.90
N ARG A 35 -4.78 6.79 13.03
CA ARG A 35 -4.40 6.26 14.33
C ARG A 35 -5.63 5.59 14.92
N VAL A 36 -5.42 4.36 15.39
CA VAL A 36 -6.44 3.64 16.14
C VAL A 36 -5.89 3.37 17.51
N THR A 37 -6.60 3.86 18.51
CA THR A 37 -6.20 3.75 19.91
C THR A 37 -7.36 3.27 20.72
N GLU A 38 -7.09 2.27 21.54
CA GLU A 38 -7.97 1.92 22.63
C GLU A 38 -7.78 2.95 23.76
N VAL A 39 -8.85 3.65 24.13
CA VAL A 39 -8.81 4.71 25.14
C VAL A 39 -9.93 4.49 26.14
N ALA A 40 -9.61 4.55 27.43
CA ALA A 40 -10.62 4.59 28.48
C ALA A 40 -11.42 5.92 28.37
N PRO A 41 -12.76 5.89 28.40
CA PRO A 41 -13.58 7.08 28.54
C PRO A 41 -13.06 7.93 29.68
N ARG A 42 -12.97 9.23 29.42
CA ARG A 42 -12.66 10.22 30.44
C ARG A 42 -13.85 11.12 30.59
N GLU A 43 -14.30 11.27 31.82
CA GLU A 43 -15.33 12.25 32.16
C GLU A 43 -14.65 13.45 32.83
N MET A 44 -15.11 14.64 32.46
CA MET A 44 -14.59 15.87 33.04
C MET A 44 -15.55 16.37 34.11
N THR A 45 -15.05 16.48 35.33
CA THR A 45 -15.78 16.92 36.52
C THR A 45 -15.17 18.23 37.03
N ASN A 46 -15.76 18.79 38.10
CA ASN A 46 -15.25 20.01 38.75
C ASN A 46 -15.21 21.25 37.82
N MET A 47 -16.17 21.35 36.91
CA MET A 47 -16.31 22.48 35.99
C MET A 47 -16.84 23.73 36.71
N ASN A 48 -16.35 24.91 36.30
CA ASN A 48 -16.89 26.20 36.75
C ASN A 48 -18.35 26.42 36.32
N PHE A 49 -18.78 25.78 35.24
CA PHE A 49 -20.15 25.86 34.73
C PHE A 49 -20.72 24.44 34.63
N PRO A 50 -21.65 24.04 35.51
CA PRO A 50 -22.26 22.72 35.42
C PRO A 50 -23.13 22.61 34.16
N THR A 51 -22.93 21.53 33.39
CA THR A 51 -23.59 21.28 32.10
C THR A 51 -24.92 20.53 32.21
N GLU A 52 -25.30 20.07 33.41
CA GLU A 52 -26.37 19.09 33.64
C GLU A 52 -27.81 19.56 33.33
N SER A 53 -28.02 20.81 32.90
CA SER A 53 -29.39 21.34 32.73
C SER A 53 -29.60 22.25 31.53
N GLY A 54 -28.67 22.30 30.56
CA GLY A 54 -28.79 23.15 29.35
C GLY A 54 -28.86 24.66 29.62
N SER A 55 -28.91 25.06 30.89
CA SER A 55 -28.94 26.44 31.34
C SER A 55 -27.57 26.79 31.87
N ARG A 56 -26.88 27.73 31.22
CA ARG A 56 -25.69 28.37 31.80
C ARG A 56 -26.16 29.18 33.01
N ARG A 57 -26.28 28.56 34.18
CA ARG A 57 -26.44 29.32 35.43
C ARG A 57 -25.24 30.24 35.53
N LYS A 58 -25.48 31.55 35.61
CA LYS A 58 -24.44 32.57 35.75
C LYS A 58 -23.72 32.33 37.07
N VAL A 59 -22.56 31.66 37.01
CA VAL A 59 -21.71 31.48 38.18
C VAL A 59 -21.09 32.83 38.51
N VAL A 60 -21.41 33.34 39.68
CA VAL A 60 -20.89 34.63 40.16
C VAL A 60 -19.50 34.36 40.72
N ILE A 61 -18.48 34.61 39.91
CA ILE A 61 -17.07 34.58 40.32
C ILE A 61 -16.81 35.89 41.07
N ARG A 62 -16.58 35.81 42.39
CA ARG A 62 -16.32 36.97 43.25
C ARG A 62 -14.85 37.09 43.62
N SER A 63 -14.12 35.97 43.57
CA SER A 63 -12.73 35.87 43.98
C SER A 63 -12.01 34.71 43.26
N ASN A 64 -10.68 34.69 43.31
CA ASN A 64 -9.87 33.63 42.68
C ASN A 64 -10.16 32.24 43.26
N SER A 65 -10.67 32.12 44.50
CA SER A 65 -11.06 30.84 45.11
C SER A 65 -12.35 30.25 44.53
N ASP A 66 -13.15 31.03 43.81
CA ASP A 66 -14.36 30.54 43.14
C ASP A 66 -14.05 29.82 41.82
N LEU A 67 -12.81 29.92 41.34
CA LEU A 67 -12.34 29.26 40.14
C LEU A 67 -11.91 27.81 40.45
N LYS A 68 -12.60 26.88 39.81
CA LYS A 68 -12.30 25.45 39.80
C LYS A 68 -11.48 25.08 38.58
N VAL A 69 -10.58 24.12 38.76
CA VAL A 69 -9.83 23.47 37.68
C VAL A 69 -10.54 22.16 37.32
N PRO A 70 -10.83 21.91 36.03
CA PRO A 70 -11.45 20.66 35.61
C PRO A 70 -10.63 19.43 36.02
N LEU A 71 -11.32 18.42 36.54
CA LEU A 71 -10.72 17.15 36.95
C LEU A 71 -11.17 16.03 36.02
N TRP A 72 -10.21 15.27 35.50
CA TRP A 72 -10.49 14.11 34.68
C TRP A 72 -10.64 12.87 35.55
N THR A 73 -11.77 12.18 35.45
CA THR A 73 -11.97 10.84 35.98
C THR A 73 -11.82 9.84 34.83
N VAL A 74 -11.06 8.77 35.06
CA VAL A 74 -10.83 7.71 34.06
C VAL A 74 -11.72 6.53 34.41
N GLN A 75 -12.58 6.12 33.48
CA GLN A 75 -13.38 4.90 33.63
C GLN A 75 -12.55 3.72 33.10
N SER A 76 -11.81 3.05 33.96
CA SER A 76 -10.86 1.99 33.58
C SER A 76 -11.50 0.70 33.06
N GLU A 77 -12.78 0.45 33.39
CA GLU A 77 -13.48 -0.79 33.06
C GLU A 77 -14.07 -0.81 31.65
N ASN A 78 -14.40 0.36 31.11
CA ASN A 78 -14.89 0.49 29.73
C ASN A 78 -13.76 1.03 28.87
N LYS A 79 -13.45 0.36 27.76
CA LYS A 79 -12.49 0.88 26.78
C LYS A 79 -13.20 1.09 25.45
N VAL A 80 -12.88 2.20 24.79
CA VAL A 80 -13.46 2.54 23.49
C VAL A 80 -12.35 2.64 22.45
N VAL A 81 -12.63 2.16 21.25
CA VAL A 81 -11.73 2.34 20.12
C VAL A 81 -11.96 3.72 19.51
N ARG A 82 -10.93 4.55 19.53
CA ARG A 82 -10.91 5.84 18.86
C ARG A 82 -10.11 5.74 17.58
N VAL A 83 -10.74 6.12 16.47
CA VAL A 83 -10.13 6.20 15.14
C VAL A 83 -10.07 7.65 14.71
N TYR A 84 -8.91 8.15 14.31
CA TYR A 84 -8.82 9.48 13.71
C TYR A 84 -7.76 9.54 12.62
N ASN A 85 -8.04 10.32 11.58
CA ASN A 85 -7.12 10.53 10.47
C ASN A 85 -6.00 11.48 10.94
N LYS A 86 -4.75 11.00 10.94
CA LYS A 86 -3.58 11.79 11.32
C LYS A 86 -3.07 12.64 10.17
N LYS A 87 -2.96 12.04 8.98
CA LYS A 87 -2.37 12.65 7.79
C LYS A 87 -3.09 12.22 6.52
N VAL A 88 -3.02 13.10 5.53
CA VAL A 88 -3.54 12.89 4.19
C VAL A 88 -2.44 13.23 3.20
N PHE A 89 -1.84 12.22 2.58
CA PHE A 89 -0.88 12.37 1.50
C PHE A 89 -1.65 12.42 0.19
N ALA A 90 -1.73 13.61 -0.41
CA ALA A 90 -2.55 13.86 -1.59
C ALA A 90 -1.69 14.45 -2.73
N ARG A 91 -2.25 14.48 -3.94
CA ARG A 91 -1.67 15.13 -5.13
C ARG A 91 -0.31 14.58 -5.61
N GLY A 92 0.16 13.44 -5.08
CA GLY A 92 1.35 12.77 -5.59
C GLY A 92 1.12 11.95 -6.87
N HIS A 93 -0.12 11.53 -7.13
CA HIS A 93 -0.44 10.62 -8.23
C HIS A 93 -1.47 11.20 -9.20
N GLY A 94 -1.24 10.96 -10.49
CA GLY A 94 -2.13 11.37 -11.59
C GLY A 94 -3.21 10.33 -11.89
N PHE A 95 -3.02 9.09 -11.44
CA PHE A 95 -3.88 7.94 -11.70
C PHE A 95 -4.21 7.19 -10.40
N SER A 96 -5.12 6.22 -10.51
CA SER A 96 -5.45 5.32 -9.41
C SER A 96 -4.24 4.57 -8.90
N LEU A 97 -4.08 4.54 -7.58
CA LEU A 97 -2.96 3.85 -6.97
C LEU A 97 -3.06 2.34 -7.25
N THR A 98 -1.93 1.75 -7.62
CA THR A 98 -1.78 0.32 -7.89
C THR A 98 -1.10 -0.42 -6.74
N GLY A 99 -0.35 0.31 -5.89
CA GLY A 99 0.43 -0.29 -4.84
C GLY A 99 0.80 0.67 -3.72
N LEU A 100 0.99 0.09 -2.54
CA LEU A 100 1.49 0.77 -1.34
C LEU A 100 2.35 -0.23 -0.57
N SER A 101 3.54 0.20 -0.16
CA SER A 101 4.48 -0.64 0.60
C SER A 101 5.36 0.21 1.51
N THR A 102 5.67 -0.28 2.71
CA THR A 102 6.43 0.47 3.72
C THR A 102 7.86 -0.07 3.82
N PHE A 103 8.85 0.80 3.98
CA PHE A 103 10.21 0.34 4.24
C PHE A 103 10.36 -0.13 5.69
N SER A 104 11.39 -0.94 5.93
CA SER A 104 11.76 -1.42 7.27
C SER A 104 12.33 -0.32 8.18
N ASP A 105 12.65 0.85 7.63
CA ASP A 105 13.17 2.01 8.36
C ASP A 105 12.14 2.66 9.30
N GLN A 106 10.84 2.39 9.12
CA GLN A 106 9.76 3.06 9.83
C GLN A 106 9.85 4.59 9.72
N GLU A 107 10.26 5.09 8.56
CA GLU A 107 10.31 6.53 8.27
C GLU A 107 9.69 6.83 6.91
N THR A 108 9.86 5.92 5.96
CA THR A 108 9.43 6.11 4.58
C THR A 108 8.55 4.98 4.06
N PHE A 109 7.76 5.31 3.04
CA PHE A 109 6.94 4.35 2.32
C PHE A 109 6.84 4.73 0.85
N LEU A 110 6.55 3.73 0.03
CA LEU A 110 6.31 3.90 -1.40
C LEU A 110 4.83 3.78 -1.71
N SER A 111 4.39 4.55 -2.70
CA SER A 111 3.13 4.34 -3.40
C SER A 111 3.35 4.33 -4.90
N SER A 112 2.56 3.54 -5.61
CA SER A 112 2.59 3.49 -7.07
C SER A 112 1.23 3.80 -7.66
N ASP A 113 1.24 4.42 -8.83
CA ASP A 113 0.16 4.37 -9.82
C ASP A 113 0.69 3.62 -11.07
N PRO A 114 -0.06 3.48 -12.18
CA PRO A 114 0.39 2.72 -13.33
C PRO A 114 1.66 3.24 -14.00
N LEU A 115 2.09 4.48 -13.77
CA LEU A 115 3.24 5.09 -14.44
C LEU A 115 4.30 5.62 -13.48
N ARG A 116 3.97 5.82 -12.20
CA ARG A 116 4.89 6.45 -11.23
C ARG A 116 4.95 5.71 -9.92
N ILE A 117 6.15 5.69 -9.33
CA ILE A 117 6.38 5.30 -7.94
C ILE A 117 6.92 6.52 -7.19
N ASN A 118 6.27 6.85 -6.09
CA ASN A 118 6.63 7.96 -5.22
C ASN A 118 7.09 7.47 -3.85
N LEU A 119 8.17 8.06 -3.35
CA LEU A 119 8.68 7.94 -2.00
C LEU A 119 8.12 9.06 -1.13
N TRP A 120 7.59 8.67 0.02
CA TRP A 120 6.98 9.55 1.01
C TRP A 120 7.67 9.38 2.35
N HIS A 121 7.73 10.46 3.12
CA HIS A 121 8.12 10.43 4.53
C HIS A 121 6.86 10.54 5.40
N TYR A 122 6.74 9.74 6.47
CA TYR A 122 5.51 9.74 7.28
C TYR A 122 5.15 11.10 7.89
N ASP A 123 6.16 11.93 8.18
CA ASP A 123 5.96 13.25 8.76
C ASP A 123 5.71 14.36 7.74
N ILE A 124 5.89 14.12 6.45
CA ILE A 124 5.78 15.13 5.38
C ILE A 124 4.65 14.72 4.42
N ASP A 125 3.54 15.46 4.44
CA ASP A 125 2.34 15.20 3.63
C ASP A 125 2.13 16.20 2.48
N SER A 126 3.00 17.19 2.36
CA SER A 126 2.95 18.23 1.31
C SER A 126 3.67 17.84 0.02
N GLU A 127 4.63 16.91 0.08
CA GLU A 127 5.49 16.56 -1.05
C GLU A 127 5.87 15.08 -1.04
N ALA A 128 6.18 14.58 -2.24
CA ALA A 128 6.70 13.23 -2.48
C ALA A 128 7.82 13.31 -3.50
N PHE A 129 8.74 12.36 -3.43
CA PHE A 129 9.81 12.24 -4.39
C PHE A 129 9.53 11.10 -5.37
N THR A 130 9.42 11.39 -6.66
CA THR A 130 9.21 10.36 -7.69
C THR A 130 10.50 9.59 -7.94
N VAL A 131 10.52 8.32 -7.55
CA VAL A 131 11.67 7.41 -7.70
C VAL A 131 11.67 6.64 -9.01
N VAL A 132 10.49 6.44 -9.60
CA VAL A 132 10.32 5.84 -10.94
C VAL A 132 9.26 6.65 -11.69
N ASP A 133 9.59 7.11 -12.90
CA ASP A 133 8.66 7.77 -13.82
C ASP A 133 8.70 7.08 -15.18
N LEU A 134 7.65 6.33 -15.51
CA LEU A 134 7.48 5.64 -16.78
C LEU A 134 6.63 6.46 -17.77
N MET A 135 6.26 7.70 -17.43
CA MET A 135 5.48 8.56 -18.31
C MET A 135 6.30 8.93 -19.57
N PRO A 136 5.93 8.46 -20.77
CA PRO A 136 6.61 8.83 -22.00
C PRO A 136 6.26 10.27 -22.43
N GLU A 137 7.00 10.81 -23.41
CA GLU A 137 6.69 12.11 -24.02
C GLU A 137 5.32 12.11 -24.72
N ARG A 138 4.97 10.99 -25.37
CA ARG A 138 3.68 10.80 -26.05
C ARG A 138 2.92 9.66 -25.40
N ILE A 139 1.65 9.92 -25.08
CA ILE A 139 0.76 8.96 -24.40
C ILE A 139 0.61 7.64 -25.20
N GLU A 140 0.71 7.69 -26.52
CA GLU A 140 0.65 6.54 -27.42
C GLU A 140 1.83 5.55 -27.23
N ASP A 141 2.96 6.03 -26.67
CA ASP A 141 4.16 5.23 -26.45
C ASP A 141 4.12 4.47 -25.11
N ILE A 142 3.01 4.52 -24.37
CA ILE A 142 2.85 3.78 -23.12
C ILE A 142 2.84 2.28 -23.42
N THR A 143 3.88 1.58 -22.96
CA THR A 143 4.06 0.14 -23.18
C THR A 143 4.00 -0.68 -21.90
N HIS A 144 4.50 -0.13 -20.79
CA HIS A 144 4.58 -0.79 -19.50
C HIS A 144 3.79 -0.02 -18.46
N LEU A 145 2.95 -0.73 -17.74
CA LEU A 145 2.17 -0.21 -16.61
C LEU A 145 2.58 -0.95 -15.35
N ILE A 146 2.75 -0.21 -14.26
CA ILE A 146 3.05 -0.75 -12.93
C ILE A 146 1.77 -1.31 -12.33
N THR A 147 1.77 -2.60 -12.01
CA THR A 147 0.58 -3.31 -11.53
C THR A 147 0.70 -3.71 -10.06
N SER A 148 1.92 -3.81 -9.54
CA SER A 148 2.18 -4.23 -8.17
C SER A 148 3.47 -3.61 -7.63
N LEU A 149 3.55 -3.47 -6.30
CA LEU A 149 4.65 -2.82 -5.60
C LEU A 149 4.95 -3.53 -4.28
N THR A 150 6.23 -3.75 -4.01
CA THR A 150 6.69 -4.37 -2.77
C THR A 150 8.05 -3.83 -2.34
N THR A 151 8.27 -3.76 -1.04
CA THR A 151 9.54 -3.33 -0.42
C THR A 151 10.17 -4.52 0.27
N SER A 152 11.51 -4.53 0.34
CA SER A 152 12.21 -5.54 1.13
C SER A 152 11.83 -5.42 2.61
N PRO A 153 11.56 -6.55 3.30
CA PRO A 153 11.28 -6.56 4.73
C PRO A 153 12.53 -6.29 5.58
N LYS A 154 13.73 -6.42 5.00
CA LYS A 154 15.02 -6.31 5.71
C LYS A 154 15.80 -5.06 5.32
N THR A 155 15.99 -4.85 4.03
CA THR A 155 16.87 -3.83 3.47
C THR A 155 16.09 -2.55 3.12
N PRO A 156 16.21 -1.48 3.93
CA PRO A 156 15.61 -0.19 3.58
C PRO A 156 16.41 0.37 2.40
N ALA A 157 15.69 0.72 1.31
CA ALA A 157 16.16 1.10 -0.04
C ALA A 157 15.90 0.08 -1.15
N LEU A 158 15.69 -1.21 -0.83
CA LEU A 158 15.41 -2.23 -1.83
C LEU A 158 13.91 -2.38 -2.03
N PHE A 159 13.44 -2.28 -3.26
CA PHE A 159 12.04 -2.50 -3.63
C PHE A 159 11.93 -3.17 -4.99
N ALA A 160 10.76 -3.71 -5.29
CA ALA A 160 10.45 -4.28 -6.58
C ALA A 160 9.03 -3.90 -7.02
N TYR A 161 8.83 -3.79 -8.32
CA TYR A 161 7.51 -3.58 -8.91
C TYR A 161 7.29 -4.52 -10.09
N GLY A 162 6.05 -5.00 -10.22
CA GLY A 162 5.62 -5.82 -11.35
C GLY A 162 4.94 -4.98 -12.43
N THR A 163 4.94 -5.49 -13.66
CA THR A 163 4.31 -4.83 -14.80
C THR A 163 3.19 -5.65 -15.42
N ASN A 164 2.34 -4.97 -16.21
CA ASN A 164 1.31 -5.57 -17.05
C ASN A 164 1.84 -6.50 -18.17
N ARG A 165 3.17 -6.60 -18.34
CA ARG A 165 3.82 -7.47 -19.33
C ARG A 165 4.61 -8.62 -18.71
N GLY A 166 4.40 -8.90 -17.43
CA GLY A 166 5.07 -10.00 -16.75
C GLY A 166 6.54 -9.74 -16.41
N SER A 167 6.97 -8.48 -16.46
CA SER A 167 8.29 -8.07 -15.98
C SER A 167 8.24 -7.70 -14.50
N ILE A 168 9.33 -7.96 -13.80
CA ILE A 168 9.58 -7.49 -12.44
C ILE A 168 10.89 -6.71 -12.47
N ARG A 169 10.86 -5.52 -11.90
CA ARG A 169 12.01 -4.61 -11.82
C ARG A 169 12.37 -4.43 -10.37
N VAL A 170 13.60 -4.79 -10.02
CA VAL A 170 14.16 -4.63 -8.67
C VAL A 170 15.05 -3.40 -8.67
N CYS A 171 14.84 -2.52 -7.71
CA CYS A 171 15.46 -1.21 -7.64
C CYS A 171 16.10 -1.00 -6.26
N ASP A 172 17.27 -0.36 -6.25
CA ASP A 172 18.00 0.02 -5.04
C ASP A 172 18.19 1.55 -5.02
N LEU A 173 17.54 2.22 -4.05
CA LEU A 173 17.61 3.68 -3.89
C LEU A 173 19.02 4.19 -3.51
N ARG A 174 19.94 3.31 -3.09
CA ARG A 174 21.33 3.68 -2.79
C ARG A 174 22.16 3.83 -4.06
N ALA A 175 21.84 3.07 -5.10
CA ALA A 175 22.56 3.08 -6.36
C ALA A 175 22.24 4.35 -7.16
N ALA A 176 20.97 4.76 -7.15
CA ALA A 176 20.52 5.98 -7.79
C ALA A 176 19.28 6.54 -7.09
N ALA A 177 19.23 7.86 -6.93
CA ALA A 177 18.06 8.55 -6.40
C ALA A 177 16.83 8.31 -7.28
N ARG A 178 17.00 8.36 -8.61
CA ARG A 178 16.00 7.92 -9.57
C ARG A 178 16.36 6.52 -10.07
N CYS A 179 15.42 5.59 -9.91
CA CYS A 179 15.59 4.21 -10.32
C CYS A 179 15.19 4.01 -11.80
N ASP A 180 15.66 4.90 -12.67
CA ASP A 180 15.38 4.84 -14.12
C ASP A 180 15.93 3.55 -14.75
N GLN A 181 17.03 3.04 -14.18
CA GLN A 181 17.60 1.73 -14.49
C GLN A 181 17.36 0.79 -13.29
N PRO A 182 16.68 -0.35 -13.47
CA PRO A 182 16.54 -1.34 -12.41
C PRO A 182 17.89 -1.99 -12.12
N ALA A 183 18.15 -2.31 -10.85
CA ALA A 183 19.32 -3.08 -10.44
C ALA A 183 19.25 -4.52 -10.99
N ILE A 184 18.06 -5.12 -11.00
CA ILE A 184 17.82 -6.46 -11.55
C ILE A 184 16.50 -6.42 -12.33
N SER A 185 16.50 -7.04 -13.51
CA SER A 185 15.31 -7.23 -14.33
C SER A 185 14.99 -8.70 -14.47
N VAL A 186 13.73 -9.04 -14.27
CA VAL A 186 13.17 -10.38 -14.46
C VAL A 186 12.08 -10.24 -15.50
N ASP A 187 12.16 -10.96 -16.60
CA ASP A 187 11.20 -10.88 -17.71
C ASP A 187 10.63 -12.27 -18.00
N ASN A 188 9.31 -12.44 -17.79
CA ASN A 188 8.61 -13.68 -18.15
C ASN A 188 8.36 -13.82 -19.65
N LEU A 189 8.28 -12.70 -20.36
CA LEU A 189 7.99 -12.62 -21.78
C LEU A 189 9.12 -11.88 -22.51
N PRO A 190 9.44 -12.29 -23.75
CA PRO A 190 10.31 -11.49 -24.61
C PRO A 190 9.73 -10.10 -24.85
N SER A 191 10.59 -9.09 -24.97
CA SER A 191 10.16 -7.71 -25.26
C SER A 191 9.45 -7.55 -26.60
N THR A 192 9.62 -8.51 -27.51
CA THR A 192 8.98 -8.56 -28.83
C THR A 192 7.61 -9.22 -28.81
N GLU A 193 7.13 -9.70 -27.67
CA GLU A 193 5.84 -10.38 -27.58
C GLU A 193 4.69 -9.39 -27.89
N GLN A 194 3.82 -9.79 -28.83
CA GLN A 194 2.70 -8.97 -29.30
C GLN A 194 1.34 -9.63 -29.05
N ASN A 195 1.33 -10.91 -28.65
CA ASN A 195 0.08 -11.60 -28.35
C ASN A 195 -0.56 -11.00 -27.09
N MET A 196 -1.65 -10.26 -27.28
CA MET A 196 -2.36 -9.58 -26.19
C MET A 196 -2.85 -10.55 -25.10
N ILE A 197 -3.36 -11.73 -25.48
CA ILE A 197 -3.84 -12.72 -24.50
C ILE A 197 -2.67 -13.21 -23.64
N LEU A 198 -1.52 -13.46 -24.25
CA LEU A 198 -0.33 -13.90 -23.51
C LEU A 198 0.21 -12.80 -22.58
N ILE A 199 0.23 -11.55 -23.04
CA ILE A 199 0.60 -10.38 -22.24
C ILE A 199 -0.32 -10.27 -21.02
N LEU A 200 -1.64 -10.31 -21.23
CA LEU A 200 -2.62 -10.19 -20.16
C LEU A 200 -2.51 -11.35 -19.15
N LEU A 201 -2.34 -12.59 -19.62
CA LEU A 201 -2.17 -13.76 -18.75
C LEU A 201 -0.89 -13.71 -17.91
N ASN A 202 0.17 -13.06 -18.40
CA ASN A 202 1.45 -12.90 -17.69
C ASN A 202 1.54 -11.59 -16.91
N SER A 203 0.53 -10.72 -16.96
CA SER A 203 0.49 -9.51 -16.13
C SER A 203 0.72 -9.87 -14.66
N ILE A 204 1.65 -9.17 -14.00
CA ILE A 204 1.96 -9.42 -12.59
C ILE A 204 0.84 -8.84 -11.73
N ALA A 205 0.01 -9.69 -11.12
CA ALA A 205 -1.05 -9.27 -10.20
C ALA A 205 -0.50 -8.86 -8.83
N ASP A 206 0.54 -9.56 -8.35
CA ASP A 206 1.22 -9.24 -7.09
C ASP A 206 2.66 -9.73 -7.10
N VAL A 207 3.52 -9.05 -6.33
CA VAL A 207 4.93 -9.39 -6.16
C VAL A 207 5.34 -9.18 -4.71
N LYS A 208 6.13 -10.10 -4.13
CA LYS A 208 6.61 -10.01 -2.75
C LYS A 208 8.03 -10.53 -2.60
N PHE A 209 8.85 -9.85 -1.79
CA PHE A 209 10.05 -10.47 -1.22
C PHE A 209 9.65 -11.54 -0.22
N LEU A 210 10.50 -12.56 -0.06
CA LEU A 210 10.37 -13.47 1.07
C LEU A 210 10.59 -12.72 2.38
N ASN A 211 9.85 -13.09 3.43
CA ASN A 211 9.94 -12.42 4.73
C ASN A 211 11.37 -12.51 5.31
N ASN A 212 12.04 -13.62 5.06
CA ASN A 212 13.34 -13.94 5.63
C ASN A 212 14.50 -13.75 4.65
N SER A 213 14.27 -13.28 3.42
CA SER A 213 15.35 -13.14 2.43
C SER A 213 15.05 -12.11 1.35
N ASP A 214 16.06 -11.27 1.06
CA ASP A 214 16.02 -10.35 -0.07
C ASP A 214 16.50 -10.99 -1.38
N ARG A 215 16.96 -12.26 -1.32
CA ARG A 215 17.46 -12.98 -2.49
C ARG A 215 16.33 -13.49 -3.38
N HIS A 216 15.15 -13.76 -2.82
CA HIS A 216 14.06 -14.35 -3.57
C HIS A 216 12.86 -13.42 -3.66
N LEU A 217 12.21 -13.46 -4.82
CA LEU A 217 10.92 -12.82 -5.07
C LEU A 217 9.88 -13.87 -5.42
N VAL A 218 8.65 -13.63 -5.02
CA VAL A 218 7.49 -14.42 -5.41
C VAL A 218 6.57 -13.52 -6.22
N SER A 219 6.13 -13.99 -7.38
CA SER A 219 5.22 -13.26 -8.25
C SER A 219 3.99 -14.08 -8.59
N ARG A 220 2.85 -13.43 -8.72
CA ARG A 220 1.58 -14.01 -9.16
C ARG A 220 1.22 -13.43 -10.51
N ASP A 221 1.04 -14.30 -11.48
CA ASP A 221 0.28 -14.01 -12.69
C ASP A 221 -1.08 -14.74 -12.61
N PHE A 222 -1.93 -14.60 -13.62
CA PHE A 222 -3.28 -15.18 -13.58
C PHE A 222 -3.23 -16.71 -13.37
N MET A 223 -2.35 -17.41 -14.08
CA MET A 223 -2.34 -18.87 -14.09
C MET A 223 -1.46 -19.50 -13.01
N SER A 224 -0.42 -18.79 -12.56
CA SER A 224 0.65 -19.36 -11.77
C SER A 224 1.21 -18.45 -10.68
N VAL A 225 1.89 -19.06 -9.72
CA VAL A 225 2.78 -18.40 -8.77
C VAL A 225 4.20 -18.87 -9.08
N LYS A 226 5.14 -17.93 -9.13
CA LYS A 226 6.54 -18.19 -9.50
C LYS A 226 7.46 -17.67 -8.41
N VAL A 227 8.48 -18.45 -8.06
CA VAL A 227 9.56 -18.05 -7.16
C VAL A 227 10.82 -17.79 -7.97
N TRP A 228 11.46 -16.66 -7.74
CA TRP A 228 12.61 -16.16 -8.48
C TRP A 228 13.81 -16.04 -7.55
N ASP A 229 14.97 -16.51 -7.98
CA ASP A 229 16.24 -16.19 -7.33
C ASP A 229 16.86 -14.98 -8.04
N LEU A 230 17.06 -13.89 -7.33
CA LEU A 230 17.65 -12.66 -7.88
C LEU A 230 19.11 -12.84 -8.32
N ALA A 231 19.81 -13.88 -7.83
CA ALA A 231 21.11 -14.25 -8.36
C ALA A 231 21.05 -14.96 -9.73
N MET A 232 19.88 -15.46 -10.11
CA MET A 232 19.61 -16.11 -11.41
C MET A 232 18.25 -15.67 -11.96
N PRO A 233 18.09 -14.40 -12.39
CA PRO A 233 16.80 -13.81 -12.72
C PRO A 233 16.18 -14.31 -14.04
N SER A 234 16.90 -15.12 -14.82
CA SER A 234 16.49 -15.54 -16.16
C SER A 234 15.32 -16.53 -16.18
N ILE A 235 15.17 -17.35 -15.14
CA ILE A 235 14.17 -18.42 -15.07
C ILE A 235 13.67 -18.53 -13.61
N PRO A 236 12.37 -18.77 -13.38
CA PRO A 236 11.89 -19.02 -12.03
C PRO A 236 12.43 -20.35 -11.49
N VAL A 237 12.80 -20.37 -10.21
CA VAL A 237 13.28 -21.58 -9.52
C VAL A 237 12.12 -22.54 -9.24
N GLU A 238 10.94 -22.00 -8.94
CA GLU A 238 9.73 -22.78 -8.68
C GLU A 238 8.53 -22.17 -9.41
N VAL A 239 7.64 -23.03 -9.91
CA VAL A 239 6.42 -22.63 -10.61
C VAL A 239 5.25 -23.48 -10.13
N TYR A 240 4.25 -22.82 -9.55
CA TYR A 240 3.04 -23.42 -9.03
C TYR A 240 1.86 -23.04 -9.92
N ALA A 241 1.22 -24.04 -10.54
CA ALA A 241 0.03 -23.80 -11.34
C ALA A 241 -1.21 -23.69 -10.44
N VAL A 242 -1.78 -22.49 -10.31
CA VAL A 242 -2.92 -22.23 -9.42
C VAL A 242 -4.25 -22.46 -10.13
N GLN A 243 -4.38 -21.98 -11.36
CA GLN A 243 -5.64 -21.98 -12.11
C GLN A 243 -5.58 -22.84 -13.37
N SER A 244 -4.80 -23.93 -13.34
CA SER A 244 -4.63 -24.82 -14.50
C SER A 244 -5.96 -25.37 -15.06
N HIS A 245 -6.96 -25.58 -14.20
CA HIS A 245 -8.30 -26.04 -14.58
C HIS A 245 -9.10 -25.02 -15.41
N LEU A 246 -8.72 -23.74 -15.41
CA LEU A 246 -9.38 -22.69 -16.19
C LEU A 246 -8.89 -22.59 -17.64
N ARG A 247 -7.81 -23.31 -18.01
CA ARG A 247 -7.24 -23.28 -19.37
C ARG A 247 -8.27 -23.52 -20.49
N PRO A 248 -9.21 -24.49 -20.39
CA PRO A 248 -10.21 -24.71 -21.44
C PRO A 248 -11.19 -23.54 -21.61
N TYR A 249 -11.32 -22.67 -20.59
CA TYR A 249 -12.30 -21.59 -20.55
C TYR A 249 -11.68 -20.20 -20.81
N LEU A 250 -10.40 -20.12 -21.18
CA LEU A 250 -9.69 -18.85 -21.35
C LEU A 250 -10.37 -17.89 -22.32
N ASN A 251 -10.96 -18.40 -23.42
CA ASN A 251 -11.69 -17.54 -24.36
C ASN A 251 -12.89 -16.88 -23.67
N SER A 252 -13.68 -17.64 -22.92
CA SER A 252 -14.83 -17.09 -22.18
C SER A 252 -14.40 -16.13 -21.08
N ILE A 253 -13.31 -16.44 -20.36
CA ILE A 253 -12.73 -15.55 -19.34
C ILE A 253 -12.24 -14.23 -19.95
N CYS A 254 -11.64 -14.28 -21.14
CA CYS A 254 -11.22 -13.08 -21.87
C CYS A 254 -12.43 -12.25 -22.33
N GLU A 255 -13.47 -12.88 -22.89
CA GLU A 255 -14.69 -12.21 -23.35
C GLU A 255 -15.50 -11.58 -22.21
N THR A 256 -15.44 -12.17 -21.02
CA THR A 256 -16.16 -11.69 -19.83
C THR A 256 -15.33 -10.76 -18.95
N GLU A 257 -14.12 -10.38 -19.37
CA GLU A 257 -13.19 -9.50 -18.64
C GLU A 257 -12.78 -10.03 -17.25
N LEU A 258 -13.03 -11.32 -16.95
CA LEU A 258 -12.64 -11.97 -15.69
C LEU A 258 -11.11 -12.15 -15.57
N LEU A 259 -10.37 -11.93 -16.66
CA LEU A 259 -8.91 -11.95 -16.66
C LEU A 259 -8.30 -10.81 -15.81
N PHE A 260 -9.07 -9.76 -15.52
CA PHE A 260 -8.64 -8.62 -14.70
C PHE A 260 -8.91 -8.81 -13.20
N ASP A 261 -9.37 -9.98 -12.79
CA ASP A 261 -9.52 -10.31 -11.37
C ASP A 261 -8.17 -10.20 -10.65
N ASP A 262 -8.17 -9.47 -9.53
CA ASP A 262 -6.96 -9.10 -8.81
C ASP A 262 -6.58 -10.14 -7.75
N PHE A 263 -5.93 -11.22 -8.18
CA PHE A 263 -5.45 -12.27 -7.29
C PHE A 263 -4.15 -11.86 -6.57
N LYS A 264 -4.23 -11.65 -5.25
CA LYS A 264 -3.08 -11.29 -4.41
C LYS A 264 -2.32 -12.49 -3.84
N LEU A 265 -1.07 -12.26 -3.46
CA LEU A 265 -0.21 -13.22 -2.76
C LEU A 265 -0.23 -12.98 -1.26
N SER A 266 -0.02 -14.05 -0.49
CA SER A 266 0.43 -13.96 0.90
C SER A 266 1.49 -15.02 1.14
N LEU A 267 2.47 -14.68 1.98
CA LEU A 267 3.53 -15.59 2.37
C LEU A 267 3.30 -16.02 3.82
N SER A 268 3.59 -17.28 4.12
CA SER A 268 3.71 -17.80 5.48
C SER A 268 4.88 -17.12 6.19
N SER A 269 4.86 -17.05 7.52
CA SER A 269 5.91 -16.36 8.30
C SER A 269 7.30 -17.00 8.15
N ASP A 270 7.35 -18.29 7.82
CA ASP A 270 8.57 -19.06 7.61
C ASP A 270 8.93 -19.22 6.13
N ASP A 271 8.18 -18.58 5.22
CA ASP A 271 8.37 -18.62 3.76
C ASP A 271 8.31 -20.04 3.16
N ARG A 272 7.60 -20.96 3.81
CA ARG A 272 7.40 -22.35 3.37
C ARG A 272 5.95 -22.67 3.06
#